data_AF-A0A8S3R763-F1
#
_entry.id   AF-A0A8S3R763-F1
#
_cell.length_a   1.000
_cell.length_b   1.000
_cell.length_c   1.000
_cell.angle_alpha   90.00
_cell.angle_beta   90.00
_cell.angle_gamma   90.00
#
_symmetry.space_group_name_H-M   'P 1'
#
loop_
_entity.id
_entity.type
_entity.pdbx_description
1 polymer ?
#
loop_
_entity_poly.entity_id
_entity_poly.type
_entity_poly.pdbx_seq_one_letter_code
_entity_poly.pdbx_strand_id
1 'polypeptide(L)'
;MASLVTDYCTLCNDDGTSTEAVRWCIECEVFLCTDCEKHHKKSRSSKAHNTMSTIDYHNLPTFMKEISSQCRDHKKKYELYCSFHACPCCVMCITDKHQKCQEMKPLSDVLKQVKSSASVQLFEKDLKDVKENLEEIIKYLNRRINTSTEQKTKAAEQIRSMRKSIDDLLNKLEQEILNDLDSKQSKLKSKMDTLQQQLKTQANQMSQLQSEFSKMTQYATELQMYVGLREIEKTTSEAAKYLEDLKSGGSLDEVNLELTISSELQSILKDVKSFGDIHINTSPFTLQLKAVRKDQAQYLVHTTPTIEQIKPSLLRQLTIPQDRKNIYIQACTILPDVSKSNNRVVVVSPDGKTCKTILSEADGIKSLYAIDIDRESGIMIVSSKIRVDNDNSEYETAFVYKI
;
A
#
# COMPACT_ATOMS: atom_id res chain seq x y z
N MET A 1 -28.40 18.78 13.20
CA MET A 1 -29.25 19.54 14.12
C MET A 1 -28.90 19.08 15.53
N ALA A 2 -28.19 19.90 16.30
CA ALA A 2 -27.90 19.56 17.70
C ALA A 2 -29.21 19.64 18.49
N SER A 3 -29.60 18.55 19.13
CA SER A 3 -30.72 18.56 20.08
C SER A 3 -30.34 19.53 21.20
N LEU A 4 -31.17 20.55 21.44
CA LEU A 4 -30.98 21.49 22.54
C LEU A 4 -31.20 20.71 23.84
N VAL A 5 -30.11 20.26 24.46
CA VAL A 5 -30.16 19.70 25.81
C VAL A 5 -30.44 20.86 26.75
N THR A 6 -31.67 20.92 27.26
CA THR A 6 -32.09 21.89 28.25
C THR A 6 -31.73 21.37 29.63
N ASP A 7 -30.75 22.00 30.28
CA ASP A 7 -30.42 21.72 31.68
C ASP A 7 -31.27 22.59 32.60
N TYR A 8 -31.62 22.06 33.77
CA TYR A 8 -32.37 22.79 34.79
C TYR A 8 -31.47 23.20 35.94
N CYS A 9 -31.79 24.34 36.57
CA CYS A 9 -31.06 24.84 37.72
C CYS A 9 -31.15 23.86 38.88
N THR A 10 -30.00 23.38 39.36
CA THR A 10 -29.91 22.36 40.42
C THR A 10 -30.59 22.85 41.71
N LEU A 11 -30.27 24.08 42.13
CA LEU A 11 -30.79 24.66 43.37
C LEU A 11 -32.30 24.92 43.32
N CYS A 12 -32.79 25.49 42.21
CA CYS A 12 -34.22 25.73 42.06
C CYS A 12 -34.99 24.40 42.04
N ASN A 13 -34.44 23.38 41.39
CA ASN A 13 -35.06 22.07 41.31
C ASN A 13 -35.10 21.37 42.67
N ASP A 14 -34.07 21.53 43.48
CA ASP A 14 -34.04 21.06 44.88
C ASP A 14 -35.10 21.76 45.74
N ASP A 15 -35.38 23.03 45.47
CA ASP A 15 -36.46 23.83 46.09
C ASP A 15 -37.86 23.58 45.48
N GLY A 16 -37.99 22.61 44.55
CA GLY A 16 -39.27 22.25 43.91
C GLY A 16 -39.71 23.16 42.76
N THR A 17 -38.82 24.04 42.28
CA THR A 17 -39.07 24.96 41.16
C THR A 17 -38.22 24.61 39.94
N SER A 18 -38.84 24.39 38.78
CA SER A 18 -38.10 24.07 37.55
C SER A 18 -37.81 25.34 36.77
N THR A 19 -36.55 25.80 36.83
CA THR A 19 -36.05 26.92 36.03
C THR A 19 -34.91 26.47 35.13
N GLU A 20 -34.87 26.96 33.90
CA GLU A 20 -33.80 26.61 32.95
C GLU A 20 -32.45 27.19 33.41
N ALA A 21 -31.42 26.36 33.33
CA ALA A 21 -30.05 26.75 33.64
C ALA A 21 -29.37 27.39 32.44
N VAL A 22 -28.61 28.45 32.72
CA VAL A 22 -27.83 29.18 31.70
C VAL A 22 -26.32 29.03 31.94
N ARG A 23 -25.92 28.61 33.13
CA ARG A 23 -24.52 28.47 33.54
C ARG A 23 -24.25 27.13 34.22
N TRP A 24 -23.04 26.62 34.01
CA TRP A 24 -22.44 25.53 34.77
C TRP A 24 -21.31 26.07 35.63
N CYS A 25 -21.28 25.75 36.92
CA CYS A 25 -20.17 26.07 37.82
C CYS A 25 -19.25 24.85 37.97
N ILE A 26 -17.98 24.99 37.60
CA ILE A 26 -17.02 23.87 37.60
C ILE A 26 -16.75 23.37 39.02
N GLU A 27 -16.53 24.29 39.96
CA GLU A 27 -16.09 23.94 41.32
C GLU A 27 -17.22 23.44 42.22
N CYS A 28 -18.46 23.84 41.92
CA CYS A 28 -19.65 23.34 42.62
C CYS A 28 -20.27 22.14 41.92
N GLU A 29 -19.91 21.88 40.67
CA GLU A 29 -20.47 20.81 39.85
C GLU A 29 -22.02 20.90 39.78
N VAL A 30 -22.56 22.12 39.61
CA VAL A 30 -24.01 22.40 39.53
C VAL A 30 -24.38 23.33 38.38
N PHE A 31 -25.63 23.20 37.93
CA PHE A 31 -26.28 24.07 36.95
C PHE A 31 -27.02 25.22 37.64
N LEU A 32 -26.90 26.43 37.09
CA LEU A 32 -27.45 27.66 37.67
C LEU A 32 -28.30 28.41 36.64
N CYS A 33 -29.52 28.79 37.04
CA CYS A 33 -30.31 29.80 36.30
C CYS A 33 -29.72 31.20 36.50
N THR A 34 -30.24 32.17 35.77
CA THR A 34 -29.74 33.56 35.77
C THR A 34 -29.72 34.18 37.17
N ASP A 35 -30.71 33.87 38.01
CA ASP A 35 -30.80 34.47 39.36
C ASP A 35 -29.90 33.74 40.37
N CYS A 36 -29.83 32.42 40.30
CA CYS A 36 -28.88 31.64 41.09
C CYS A 36 -27.43 32.00 40.74
N GLU A 37 -27.10 32.25 39.47
CA GLU A 37 -25.76 32.72 39.06
C GLU A 37 -25.43 34.10 39.66
N LYS A 38 -26.38 35.05 39.62
CA LYS A 38 -26.17 36.38 40.23
C LYS A 38 -25.88 36.27 41.72
N HIS A 39 -26.60 35.40 42.43
CA HIS A 39 -26.37 35.18 43.85
C HIS A 39 -25.03 34.48 44.10
N HIS A 40 -24.72 33.46 43.29
CA HIS A 40 -23.47 32.71 43.35
C HIS A 40 -22.24 33.62 43.19
N LYS A 41 -22.28 34.56 42.25
CA LYS A 41 -21.20 35.53 42.03
C LYS A 41 -21.07 36.58 43.14
N LYS A 42 -22.14 36.84 43.91
CA LYS A 42 -22.14 37.77 45.05
C LYS A 42 -21.73 37.10 46.36
N SER A 43 -21.92 35.79 46.47
CA SER A 43 -21.58 35.03 47.68
C SER A 43 -20.08 35.01 47.93
N ARG A 44 -19.67 35.19 49.19
CA ARG A 44 -18.26 35.14 49.59
C ARG A 44 -17.63 33.77 49.29
N SER A 45 -18.41 32.68 49.35
CA SER A 45 -17.94 31.31 49.17
C SER A 45 -17.78 30.89 47.71
N SER A 46 -18.49 31.53 46.77
CA SER A 46 -18.50 31.11 45.35
C SER A 46 -18.23 32.22 44.33
N LYS A 47 -18.02 33.47 44.76
CA LYS A 47 -17.66 34.59 43.88
C LYS A 47 -16.40 34.37 43.01
N ALA A 48 -15.51 33.47 43.43
CA ALA A 48 -14.27 33.16 42.74
C ALA A 48 -14.35 31.89 41.87
N HIS A 49 -15.51 31.22 41.82
CA HIS A 49 -15.70 30.02 41.01
C HIS A 49 -15.82 30.35 39.53
N ASN A 50 -15.30 29.46 38.69
CA ASN A 50 -15.37 29.58 37.25
C ASN A 50 -16.70 29.03 36.74
N THR A 51 -17.43 29.88 36.03
CA THR A 51 -18.72 29.53 35.40
C THR A 51 -18.61 29.59 33.88
N MET A 52 -19.14 28.59 33.18
CA MET A 52 -19.27 28.58 31.71
C MET A 52 -20.74 28.49 31.30
N SER A 53 -21.06 28.73 30.02
CA SER A 53 -22.44 28.51 29.56
C SER A 53 -22.76 27.01 29.52
N THR A 54 -24.06 26.65 29.59
CA THR A 54 -24.51 25.26 29.40
C THR A 54 -24.12 24.72 28.02
N ILE A 55 -24.17 25.57 26.99
CA ILE A 55 -23.71 25.24 25.63
C ILE A 55 -22.22 24.88 25.63
N ASP A 56 -21.36 25.70 26.27
CA ASP A 56 -19.93 25.44 26.36
C ASP A 56 -19.63 24.16 27.13
N TYR A 57 -20.37 23.93 28.23
CA TYR A 57 -20.29 22.68 28.99
C TYR A 57 -20.62 21.47 28.11
N HIS A 58 -21.70 21.52 27.34
CA HIS A 58 -22.07 20.43 26.43
C HIS A 58 -21.05 20.17 25.33
N ASN A 59 -20.37 21.22 24.87
CA ASN A 59 -19.29 21.12 23.90
C ASN A 59 -17.97 20.55 24.47
N LEU A 60 -17.83 20.42 25.80
CA LEU A 60 -16.67 19.76 26.37
C LEU A 60 -16.66 18.27 26.02
N PRO A 61 -15.48 17.72 25.64
CA PRO A 61 -15.26 16.29 25.57
C PRO A 61 -15.79 15.53 26.80
N THR A 62 -16.45 14.40 26.56
CA THR A 62 -17.10 13.57 27.60
C THR A 62 -16.16 13.24 28.76
N PHE A 63 -14.91 12.87 28.45
CA PHE A 63 -13.92 12.54 29.47
C PHE A 63 -13.64 13.71 30.42
N MET A 64 -13.77 14.97 29.99
CA MET A 64 -13.57 16.12 30.88
C MET A 64 -14.75 16.33 31.83
N LYS A 65 -15.97 15.97 31.42
CA LYS A 65 -17.17 16.04 32.27
C LYS A 65 -17.13 15.02 33.41
N GLU A 66 -16.37 13.94 33.24
CA GLU A 66 -16.17 12.88 34.24
C GLU A 66 -15.03 13.19 35.24
N ILE A 67 -14.28 14.28 35.03
CA ILE A 67 -13.22 14.71 35.93
C ILE A 67 -13.86 15.45 37.11
N SER A 68 -13.95 14.78 38.25
CA SER A 68 -14.38 15.41 39.50
C SER A 68 -13.26 16.26 40.10
N SER A 69 -13.66 17.37 40.73
CA SER A 69 -12.79 18.23 41.54
C SER A 69 -12.36 17.58 42.87
N GLN A 70 -12.92 16.41 43.21
CA GLN A 70 -12.70 15.70 44.46
C GLN A 70 -12.13 14.29 44.26
N CYS A 71 -11.36 13.85 45.25
CA CYS A 71 -10.83 12.50 45.36
C CYS A 71 -11.97 11.48 45.35
N ARG A 72 -11.89 10.50 44.43
CA ARG A 72 -12.91 9.46 44.29
C ARG A 72 -13.07 8.63 45.56
N ASP A 73 -11.97 8.30 46.21
CA ASP A 73 -11.93 7.45 47.41
C ASP A 73 -12.37 8.18 48.68
N HIS A 74 -11.97 9.45 48.83
CA HIS A 74 -12.08 10.17 50.11
C HIS A 74 -13.06 11.35 50.08
N LYS A 75 -13.61 11.70 48.90
CA LYS A 75 -14.52 12.84 48.68
C LYS A 75 -13.98 14.18 49.22
N LYS A 76 -12.65 14.33 49.24
CA LYS A 76 -11.94 15.57 49.62
C LYS A 76 -11.28 16.18 48.39
N LYS A 77 -11.09 17.50 48.41
CA LYS A 77 -10.43 18.22 47.30
C LYS A 77 -9.03 17.69 47.04
N TYR A 78 -8.63 17.71 45.78
CA TYR A 78 -7.25 17.43 45.41
C TYR A 78 -6.38 18.64 45.76
N GLU A 79 -5.31 18.39 46.52
CA GLU A 79 -4.40 19.43 47.01
C GLU A 79 -2.94 19.09 46.73
N LEU A 80 -2.64 17.82 46.45
CA LEU A 80 -1.30 17.30 46.23
C LEU A 80 -1.22 16.60 44.87
N TYR A 81 0.00 16.46 44.36
CA TYR A 81 0.32 15.69 43.17
C TYR A 81 1.43 14.72 43.49
N CYS A 82 1.19 13.44 43.18
CA CYS A 82 2.21 12.40 43.31
C CYS A 82 3.02 12.33 42.02
N SER A 83 4.32 12.64 42.08
CA SER A 83 5.19 12.59 40.89
C SER A 83 5.47 11.15 40.42
N PHE A 84 5.45 10.17 41.33
CA PHE A 84 5.67 8.76 41.00
C PHE A 84 4.50 8.15 40.22
N HIS A 85 3.26 8.41 40.64
CA HIS A 85 2.05 7.89 39.99
C HIS A 85 1.44 8.86 38.97
N ALA A 86 2.04 10.05 38.81
CA ALA A 86 1.59 11.13 37.95
C ALA A 86 0.09 11.50 38.12
N CYS A 87 -0.42 11.53 39.36
CA CYS A 87 -1.84 11.72 39.65
C CYS A 87 -2.13 12.76 40.75
N PRO A 88 -3.28 13.47 40.71
CA PRO A 88 -3.72 14.33 41.79
C PRO A 88 -4.21 13.52 42.99
N CYS A 89 -3.90 13.99 44.20
CA CYS A 89 -4.15 13.34 45.48
C CYS A 89 -4.80 14.32 46.47
N CYS A 90 -5.70 13.83 47.33
CA CYS A 90 -6.11 14.57 48.52
C CYS A 90 -5.15 14.24 49.69
N VAL A 91 -5.24 14.99 50.79
CA VAL A 91 -4.37 14.79 51.96
C VAL A 91 -4.45 13.39 52.57
N MET A 92 -5.61 12.72 52.47
CA MET A 92 -5.80 11.35 52.99
C MET A 92 -5.10 10.29 52.13
N CYS A 93 -4.90 10.56 50.83
CA CYS A 93 -4.23 9.64 49.92
C CYS A 93 -2.78 9.36 50.34
N ILE A 94 -2.12 10.29 51.04
CA ILE A 94 -0.74 10.14 51.54
C ILE A 94 -0.65 8.92 52.48
N THR A 95 -1.57 8.84 53.43
CA THR A 95 -1.55 7.81 54.49
C THR A 95 -2.19 6.51 54.05
N ASP A 96 -2.84 6.46 52.89
CA ASP A 96 -3.50 5.27 52.36
C ASP A 96 -2.68 4.64 51.22
N LYS A 97 -2.80 5.21 50.01
CA LYS A 97 -2.23 4.63 48.78
C LYS A 97 -0.82 5.10 48.46
N HIS A 98 -0.37 6.20 49.04
CA HIS A 98 0.89 6.84 48.70
C HIS A 98 1.91 6.90 49.85
N GLN A 99 1.80 6.00 50.83
CA GLN A 99 2.67 5.97 52.01
C GLN A 99 4.16 5.90 51.68
N LYS A 100 4.51 5.25 50.55
CA LYS A 100 5.88 5.04 50.09
C LYS A 100 6.33 6.05 49.02
N CYS A 101 5.46 6.96 48.60
CA CYS A 101 5.79 7.95 47.58
C CYS A 101 6.50 9.15 48.23
N GLN A 102 7.79 9.29 47.97
CA GLN A 102 8.61 10.34 48.58
C GLN A 102 8.45 11.73 47.92
N GLU A 103 7.96 11.77 46.67
CA GLU A 103 7.85 13.00 45.89
C GLU A 103 6.39 13.44 45.72
N MET A 104 5.92 14.19 46.72
CA MET A 104 4.64 14.88 46.71
C MET A 104 4.85 16.38 46.53
N LYS A 105 4.11 16.98 45.61
CA LYS A 105 4.15 18.43 45.36
C LYS A 105 2.77 19.03 45.61
N PRO A 106 2.66 20.30 46.05
CA PRO A 106 1.39 21.00 46.04
C PRO A 106 0.81 20.99 44.62
N LEU A 107 -0.45 20.59 44.48
CA LEU A 107 -1.11 20.52 43.18
C LEU A 107 -1.18 21.91 42.53
N SER A 108 -1.33 22.97 43.33
CA SER A 108 -1.28 24.36 42.87
C SER A 108 0.02 24.70 42.15
N ASP A 109 1.16 24.11 42.53
CA ASP A 109 2.45 24.33 41.86
C ASP A 109 2.55 23.61 40.53
N VAL A 110 1.92 22.43 40.41
CA VAL A 110 1.83 21.66 39.16
C VAL A 110 0.86 22.29 38.18
N LEU A 111 -0.26 22.84 38.66
CA LEU A 111 -1.30 23.44 37.82
C LEU A 111 -0.95 24.84 37.32
N LYS A 112 0.11 25.47 37.85
CA LYS A 112 0.60 26.77 37.37
C LYS A 112 1.00 26.66 35.90
N GLN A 113 0.35 27.45 35.05
CA GLN A 113 0.68 27.59 33.62
C GLN A 113 0.55 26.33 32.77
N VAL A 114 -0.19 25.30 33.21
CA VAL A 114 -0.42 24.06 32.42
C VAL A 114 -0.98 24.38 31.03
N LYS A 115 -1.99 25.26 30.97
CA LYS A 115 -2.63 25.71 29.71
C LYS A 115 -1.68 26.46 28.77
N SER A 116 -0.60 27.03 29.30
CA SER A 116 0.42 27.80 28.57
C SER A 116 1.77 27.09 28.54
N SER A 117 1.82 25.81 28.92
CA SER A 117 3.06 25.03 28.93
C SER A 117 3.49 24.69 27.50
N ALA A 118 4.80 24.61 27.28
CA ALA A 118 5.34 24.16 25.99
C ALA A 118 4.78 22.78 25.60
N SER A 119 4.52 21.91 26.58
CA SER A 119 3.95 20.58 26.40
C SER A 119 2.61 20.59 25.66
N VAL A 120 1.72 21.58 25.88
CA VAL A 120 0.46 21.69 25.12
C VAL A 120 0.75 21.87 23.62
N GLN A 121 1.68 22.75 23.27
CA GLN A 121 2.10 22.96 21.88
C GLN A 121 2.79 21.72 21.30
N LEU A 122 3.51 20.95 22.13
CA LEU A 122 4.11 19.69 21.71
C LEU A 122 3.05 18.62 21.42
N PHE A 123 1.99 18.52 22.22
CA PHE A 123 0.87 17.62 21.97
C PHE A 123 0.09 18.01 20.71
N GLU A 124 -0.16 19.30 20.49
CA GLU A 124 -0.79 19.78 19.25
C GLU A 124 0.03 19.39 18.02
N LYS A 125 1.36 19.54 18.10
CA LYS A 125 2.26 19.11 17.04
C LYS A 125 2.22 17.60 16.82
N ASP A 126 2.27 16.80 17.89
CA ASP A 126 2.25 15.34 17.79
C ASP A 126 0.91 14.85 17.19
N LEU A 127 -0.22 15.44 17.58
CA LEU A 127 -1.53 15.16 16.97
C LEU A 127 -1.54 15.47 15.48
N LYS A 128 -0.96 16.62 15.08
CA LYS A 128 -0.83 17.00 13.67
C LYS A 128 0.06 16.01 12.91
N ASP A 129 1.21 15.65 13.46
CA ASP A 129 2.16 14.73 12.82
C ASP A 129 1.56 13.32 12.68
N VAL A 130 0.81 12.82 13.68
CA VAL A 130 0.06 11.56 13.59
C VAL A 130 -0.99 11.63 12.49
N LYS A 131 -1.77 12.72 12.43
CA LYS A 131 -2.78 12.91 11.39
C LYS A 131 -2.15 12.88 9.99
N GLU A 132 -1.06 13.61 9.78
CA GLU A 132 -0.36 13.66 8.49
C GLU A 132 0.21 12.30 8.11
N ASN A 133 0.81 11.57 9.05
CA ASN A 133 1.25 10.18 8.85
C ASN A 133 0.09 9.27 8.38
N LEU A 134 -1.08 9.37 9.00
CA LEU A 134 -2.26 8.59 8.61
C LEU A 134 -2.74 8.95 7.20
N GLU A 135 -2.78 10.25 6.87
CA GLU A 135 -3.15 10.72 5.53
C GLU A 135 -2.17 10.25 4.44
N GLU A 136 -0.87 10.20 4.73
CA GLU A 136 0.14 9.66 3.82
C GLU A 136 -0.05 8.15 3.58
N ILE A 137 -0.32 7.38 4.64
CA ILE A 137 -0.63 5.95 4.52
C ILE A 137 -1.87 5.74 3.65
N ILE A 138 -2.94 6.51 3.86
CA ILE A 138 -4.16 6.44 3.06
C ILE A 138 -3.86 6.73 1.58
N LYS A 139 -3.12 7.81 1.28
CA LYS A 139 -2.72 8.15 -0.09
C LYS A 139 -1.91 7.02 -0.75
N TYR A 140 -0.99 6.42 0.00
CA TYR A 140 -0.19 5.29 -0.47
C TYR A 140 -1.06 4.06 -0.79
N LEU A 141 -1.98 3.69 0.11
CA LEU A 141 -2.88 2.56 -0.10
C LEU A 141 -3.77 2.78 -1.33
N ASN A 142 -4.29 4.00 -1.52
CA ASN A 142 -5.07 4.34 -2.71
C ASN A 142 -4.26 4.20 -4.00
N ARG A 143 -3.01 4.66 -4.03
CA ARG A 143 -2.12 4.45 -5.18
C ARG A 143 -1.90 2.97 -5.47
N ARG A 144 -1.68 2.15 -4.44
CA ARG A 144 -1.51 0.69 -4.61
C ARG A 144 -2.75 0.01 -5.18
N ILE A 145 -3.94 0.38 -4.70
CA ILE A 145 -5.20 -0.14 -5.22
C ILE A 145 -5.35 0.22 -6.70
N ASN A 146 -5.05 1.47 -7.07
CA ASN A 146 -5.12 1.93 -8.45
C ASN A 146 -4.13 1.17 -9.35
N THR A 147 -2.86 1.07 -8.94
CA THR A 147 -1.84 0.32 -9.68
C THR A 147 -2.21 -1.16 -9.82
N SER A 148 -2.75 -1.79 -8.77
CA SER A 148 -3.22 -3.17 -8.83
C SER A 148 -4.40 -3.34 -9.80
N THR A 149 -5.28 -2.34 -9.86
CA THR A 149 -6.41 -2.33 -10.80
C THR A 149 -5.92 -2.20 -12.24
N GLU A 150 -4.96 -1.32 -12.51
CA GLU A 150 -4.33 -1.18 -13.82
C GLU A 150 -3.60 -2.47 -14.25
N GLN A 151 -2.86 -3.11 -13.33
CA GLN A 151 -2.19 -4.38 -13.59
C GLN A 151 -3.18 -5.49 -13.93
N LYS A 152 -4.32 -5.57 -13.23
CA LYS A 152 -5.41 -6.49 -13.55
C LYS A 152 -5.95 -6.24 -14.97
N THR A 153 -6.19 -4.98 -15.33
CA THR A 153 -6.67 -4.62 -16.67
C THR A 153 -5.68 -5.03 -17.76
N LYS A 154 -4.39 -4.73 -17.57
CA LYS A 154 -3.32 -5.13 -18.50
C LYS A 154 -3.22 -6.65 -18.65
N ALA A 155 -3.29 -7.40 -17.55
CA ALA A 155 -3.28 -8.86 -17.59
C ALA A 155 -4.50 -9.41 -18.37
N ALA A 156 -5.69 -8.83 -18.15
CA ALA A 156 -6.88 -9.21 -18.91
C ALA A 156 -6.77 -8.89 -20.41
N GLU A 157 -6.19 -7.74 -20.76
CA GLU A 157 -5.90 -7.37 -22.15
C GLU A 157 -4.91 -8.34 -22.81
N GLN A 158 -3.85 -8.74 -22.11
CA GLN A 158 -2.88 -9.72 -22.59
C GLN A 158 -3.54 -11.08 -22.85
N ILE A 159 -4.38 -11.55 -21.92
CA ILE A 159 -5.13 -12.81 -22.10
C ILE A 159 -6.03 -12.74 -23.34
N ARG A 160 -6.80 -11.64 -23.49
CA ARG A 160 -7.67 -11.45 -24.66
C ARG A 160 -6.90 -11.34 -25.97
N SER A 161 -5.78 -10.61 -25.96
CA SER A 161 -4.91 -10.46 -27.13
C SER A 161 -4.33 -11.81 -27.54
N MET A 162 -3.84 -12.61 -26.58
CA MET A 162 -3.32 -13.94 -26.85
C MET A 162 -4.39 -14.84 -27.45
N ARG A 163 -5.60 -14.85 -26.87
CA ARG A 163 -6.71 -15.63 -27.42
C ARG A 163 -7.02 -15.22 -28.86
N LYS A 164 -7.10 -13.91 -29.12
CA LYS A 164 -7.35 -13.39 -30.46
C LYS A 164 -6.26 -13.83 -31.45
N SER A 165 -4.98 -13.76 -31.07
CA SER A 165 -3.89 -14.22 -31.93
C SER A 165 -3.96 -15.72 -32.25
N ILE A 166 -4.41 -16.55 -31.30
CA ILE A 166 -4.65 -17.98 -31.53
C ILE A 166 -5.81 -18.16 -32.52
N ASP A 167 -6.94 -17.47 -32.31
CA ASP A 167 -8.10 -17.57 -33.19
C ASP A 167 -7.76 -17.09 -34.62
N ASP A 168 -7.05 -15.97 -34.76
CA ASP A 168 -6.62 -15.42 -36.05
C ASP A 168 -5.69 -16.41 -36.79
N LEU A 169 -4.78 -17.08 -36.07
CA LEU A 169 -3.91 -18.11 -36.64
C LEU A 169 -4.71 -19.33 -37.12
N LEU A 170 -5.62 -19.85 -36.28
CA LEU A 170 -6.42 -21.02 -36.64
C LEU A 170 -7.35 -20.75 -37.82
N ASN A 171 -8.00 -19.58 -37.86
CA ASN A 171 -8.81 -19.14 -39.00
C ASN A 171 -7.97 -19.06 -40.27
N LYS A 172 -6.74 -18.52 -40.19
CA LYS A 172 -5.84 -18.46 -41.34
C LYS A 172 -5.50 -19.87 -41.86
N LEU A 173 -5.12 -20.79 -40.98
CA LEU A 173 -4.77 -22.17 -41.34
C LEU A 173 -5.96 -22.92 -41.96
N GLU A 174 -7.17 -22.72 -41.42
CA GLU A 174 -8.41 -23.26 -41.98
C GLU A 174 -8.66 -22.74 -43.41
N GLN A 175 -8.54 -21.43 -43.62
CA GLN A 175 -8.73 -20.85 -44.95
C GLN A 175 -7.67 -21.33 -45.94
N GLU A 176 -6.41 -21.49 -45.52
CA GLU A 176 -5.36 -22.02 -46.39
C GLU A 176 -5.66 -23.44 -46.87
N ILE A 177 -6.09 -24.33 -45.98
CA ILE A 177 -6.39 -25.72 -46.36
C ILE A 177 -7.69 -25.85 -47.17
N LEU A 178 -8.71 -25.03 -46.89
CA LEU A 178 -9.94 -25.00 -47.70
C LEU A 178 -9.67 -24.47 -49.11
N ASN A 179 -8.84 -23.44 -49.26
CA ASN A 179 -8.45 -22.92 -50.58
C ASN A 179 -7.61 -23.93 -51.38
N ASP A 180 -6.71 -24.68 -50.71
CA ASP A 180 -5.95 -25.76 -51.37
C ASP A 180 -6.87 -26.90 -51.81
N LEU A 181 -7.85 -27.28 -50.97
CA LEU A 181 -8.87 -28.27 -51.30
C LEU A 181 -9.66 -27.87 -52.55
N ASP A 182 -10.21 -26.65 -52.57
CA ASP A 182 -10.96 -26.12 -53.71
C ASP A 182 -10.10 -26.02 -54.97
N SER A 183 -8.83 -25.60 -54.84
CA SER A 183 -7.88 -25.54 -55.95
C SER A 183 -7.62 -26.91 -56.56
N LYS A 184 -7.37 -27.92 -55.71
CA LYS A 184 -7.12 -29.30 -56.14
C LYS A 184 -8.35 -29.91 -56.79
N GLN A 185 -9.53 -29.74 -56.19
CA GLN A 185 -10.79 -30.21 -56.77
C GLN A 185 -11.07 -29.53 -58.11
N SER A 186 -10.88 -28.22 -58.22
CA SER A 186 -11.10 -27.48 -59.48
C SER A 186 -10.15 -27.93 -60.59
N LYS A 187 -8.88 -28.19 -60.27
CA LYS A 187 -7.90 -28.73 -61.22
C LYS A 187 -8.24 -30.15 -61.66
N LEU A 188 -8.74 -30.98 -60.73
CA LEU A 188 -9.20 -32.32 -61.06
C LEU A 188 -10.41 -32.26 -62.00
N LYS A 189 -11.40 -31.43 -61.64
CA LYS A 189 -12.61 -31.23 -62.45
C LYS A 189 -12.28 -30.75 -63.86
N SER A 190 -11.41 -29.75 -64.00
CA SER A 190 -11.06 -29.22 -65.33
C SER A 190 -10.35 -30.26 -66.22
N LYS A 191 -9.50 -31.12 -65.64
CA LYS A 191 -8.89 -32.25 -66.35
C LYS A 191 -9.95 -33.26 -66.80
N MET A 192 -10.88 -33.61 -65.92
CA MET A 192 -11.96 -34.55 -66.23
C MET A 192 -12.92 -34.01 -67.29
N ASP A 193 -13.31 -32.73 -67.20
CA ASP A 193 -14.14 -32.06 -68.19
C ASP A 193 -13.47 -32.05 -69.57
N THR A 194 -12.15 -31.80 -69.61
CA THR A 194 -11.36 -31.81 -70.85
C THR A 194 -11.33 -33.20 -71.47
N LEU A 195 -11.04 -34.24 -70.67
CA LEU A 195 -11.02 -35.62 -71.14
C LEU A 195 -12.41 -36.06 -71.64
N GLN A 196 -13.47 -35.69 -70.92
CA GLN A 196 -14.85 -35.97 -71.32
C GLN A 196 -15.18 -35.31 -72.67
N GLN A 197 -14.77 -34.06 -72.91
CA GLN A 197 -14.97 -33.37 -74.19
C GLN A 197 -14.20 -34.03 -75.33
N GLN A 198 -12.96 -34.48 -75.08
CA GLN A 198 -12.16 -35.21 -76.07
C GLN A 198 -12.83 -36.53 -76.45
N LEU A 199 -13.26 -37.32 -75.47
CA LEU A 199 -13.98 -38.57 -75.68
C LEU A 199 -15.30 -38.37 -76.44
N LYS A 200 -16.05 -37.30 -76.11
CA LYS A 200 -17.29 -36.97 -76.82
C LYS A 200 -17.04 -36.59 -78.28
N THR A 201 -15.98 -35.84 -78.55
CA THR A 201 -15.57 -35.49 -79.92
C THR A 201 -15.22 -36.74 -80.73
N GLN A 202 -14.42 -37.64 -80.15
CA GLN A 202 -14.07 -38.92 -80.77
C GLN A 202 -15.30 -39.79 -81.03
N ALA A 203 -16.22 -39.90 -80.07
CA ALA A 203 -17.46 -40.66 -80.23
C ALA A 203 -18.35 -40.10 -81.37
N ASN A 204 -18.43 -38.77 -81.49
CA ASN A 204 -19.15 -38.12 -82.59
C ASN A 204 -18.50 -38.38 -83.95
N GLN A 205 -17.16 -38.33 -84.03
CA GLN A 205 -16.42 -38.69 -85.25
C GLN A 205 -16.70 -40.14 -85.66
N MET A 206 -16.70 -41.08 -84.71
CA MET A 206 -17.05 -42.48 -84.99
C MET A 206 -18.50 -42.63 -85.50
N SER A 207 -19.44 -41.89 -84.91
CA SER A 207 -20.85 -41.90 -85.35
C SER A 207 -21.01 -41.36 -86.77
N GLN A 208 -20.26 -40.30 -87.11
CA GLN A 208 -20.24 -39.76 -88.47
C GLN A 208 -19.65 -40.76 -89.46
N LEU A 209 -18.52 -41.37 -89.13
CA LEU A 209 -17.87 -42.37 -89.96
C LEU A 209 -18.78 -43.59 -90.19
N GLN A 210 -19.55 -44.00 -89.18
CA GLN A 210 -20.56 -45.05 -89.30
C GLN A 210 -21.68 -44.69 -90.30
N SER A 211 -22.14 -43.44 -90.29
CA SER A 211 -23.14 -42.94 -91.25
C SER A 211 -22.58 -42.86 -92.68
N GLU A 212 -21.34 -42.41 -92.83
CA GLU A 212 -20.63 -42.37 -94.11
C GLU A 212 -20.41 -43.78 -94.67
N PHE A 213 -20.01 -44.73 -93.82
CA PHE A 213 -19.87 -46.14 -94.19
C PHE A 213 -21.19 -46.72 -94.69
N SER A 214 -22.31 -46.46 -94.01
CA SER A 214 -23.63 -46.92 -94.45
C SER A 214 -23.97 -46.43 -95.87
N LYS A 215 -23.68 -45.16 -96.20
CA LYS A 215 -23.87 -44.65 -97.56
C LYS A 215 -22.94 -45.34 -98.55
N MET A 216 -21.69 -45.57 -98.17
CA MET A 216 -20.71 -46.26 -99.00
C MET A 216 -21.19 -47.66 -99.38
N THR A 217 -21.72 -48.42 -98.42
CA THR A 217 -22.26 -49.77 -98.68
C THR A 217 -23.46 -49.78 -99.64
N GLN A 218 -24.18 -48.66 -99.77
CA GLN A 218 -25.37 -48.56 -100.62
C GLN A 218 -25.06 -48.07 -102.04
N TYR A 219 -24.04 -47.20 -102.21
CA TYR A 219 -23.84 -46.45 -103.45
C TYR A 219 -22.43 -46.57 -104.06
N ALA A 220 -21.42 -47.04 -103.33
CA ALA A 220 -20.04 -47.06 -103.82
C ALA A 220 -19.76 -48.23 -104.78
N THR A 221 -18.83 -48.03 -105.72
CA THR A 221 -18.30 -49.13 -106.55
C THR A 221 -17.37 -50.03 -105.76
N GLU A 222 -17.08 -51.25 -106.24
CA GLU A 222 -16.19 -52.19 -105.55
C GLU A 222 -14.80 -51.59 -105.23
N LEU A 223 -14.23 -50.83 -106.17
CA LEU A 223 -12.94 -50.15 -105.95
C LEU A 223 -13.04 -49.06 -104.87
N GLN A 224 -14.08 -48.23 -104.92
CA GLN A 224 -14.31 -47.20 -103.90
C GLN A 224 -14.54 -47.83 -102.52
N MET A 225 -15.23 -48.96 -102.48
CA MET A 225 -15.52 -49.70 -101.25
C MET A 225 -14.25 -50.28 -100.64
N TYR A 226 -13.36 -50.88 -101.46
CA TYR A 226 -12.07 -51.39 -100.99
C TYR A 226 -11.16 -50.29 -100.41
N VAL A 227 -11.06 -49.14 -101.09
CA VAL A 227 -10.24 -48.01 -100.61
C VAL A 227 -10.84 -47.41 -99.33
N GLY A 228 -12.16 -47.19 -99.30
CA GLY A 228 -12.84 -46.63 -98.14
C GLY A 228 -12.77 -47.52 -96.90
N LEU A 229 -12.86 -48.84 -97.06
CA LEU A 229 -12.68 -49.80 -95.97
C LEU A 229 -11.32 -49.66 -95.29
N ARG A 230 -10.23 -49.50 -96.06
CA ARG A 230 -8.89 -49.31 -95.50
C ARG A 230 -8.75 -48.02 -94.72
N GLU A 231 -9.38 -46.93 -95.17
CA GLU A 231 -9.34 -45.65 -94.45
C GLU A 231 -10.15 -45.71 -93.15
N ILE A 232 -11.31 -46.38 -93.17
CA ILE A 232 -12.12 -46.62 -91.97
C ILE A 232 -11.37 -47.53 -90.98
N GLU A 233 -10.76 -48.61 -91.46
CA GLU A 233 -9.95 -49.52 -90.64
C GLU A 233 -8.81 -48.77 -89.94
N LYS A 234 -8.09 -47.92 -90.68
CA LYS A 234 -7.04 -47.08 -90.12
C LYS A 234 -7.57 -46.16 -89.02
N THR A 235 -8.65 -45.42 -89.29
CA THR A 235 -9.23 -44.46 -88.34
C THR A 235 -9.78 -45.15 -87.09
N THR A 236 -10.45 -46.29 -87.25
CA THR A 236 -10.98 -47.09 -86.14
C THR A 236 -9.86 -47.74 -85.32
N SER A 237 -8.79 -48.20 -85.97
CA SER A 237 -7.60 -48.71 -85.26
C SER A 237 -6.89 -47.63 -84.44
N GLU A 238 -6.81 -46.39 -84.95
CA GLU A 238 -6.22 -45.26 -84.22
C GLU A 238 -7.06 -44.90 -82.99
N ALA A 239 -8.39 -44.87 -83.12
CA ALA A 239 -9.30 -44.65 -81.99
C ALA A 239 -9.23 -45.76 -80.94
N ALA A 240 -9.16 -47.03 -81.35
CA ALA A 240 -9.01 -48.16 -80.44
C ALA A 240 -7.69 -48.09 -79.65
N LYS A 241 -6.59 -47.72 -80.33
CA LYS A 241 -5.29 -47.52 -79.67
C LYS A 241 -5.36 -46.39 -78.62
N TYR A 242 -6.01 -45.27 -78.94
CA TYR A 242 -6.21 -44.19 -77.99
C TYR A 242 -6.98 -44.63 -76.73
N LEU A 243 -8.02 -45.47 -76.88
CA LEU A 243 -8.76 -46.01 -75.73
C LEU A 243 -7.90 -46.93 -74.85
N GLU A 244 -7.06 -47.78 -75.45
CA GLU A 244 -6.11 -48.62 -74.71
C GLU A 244 -5.04 -47.77 -74.01
N ASP A 245 -4.56 -46.70 -74.65
CA ASP A 245 -3.62 -45.76 -74.04
C ASP A 245 -4.24 -45.05 -72.82
N LEU A 246 -5.53 -44.66 -72.89
CA LEU A 246 -6.25 -44.07 -71.75
C LEU A 246 -6.43 -45.06 -70.58
N LYS A 247 -6.77 -46.31 -70.91
CA LYS A 247 -6.98 -47.38 -69.92
C LYS A 247 -5.68 -47.78 -69.23
N SER A 248 -4.59 -47.91 -69.98
CA SER A 248 -3.28 -48.27 -69.44
C SER A 248 -2.56 -47.10 -68.77
N GLY A 249 -2.83 -45.87 -69.20
CA GLY A 249 -2.21 -44.65 -68.70
C GLY A 249 -2.82 -44.08 -67.41
N GLY A 250 -3.72 -44.81 -66.74
CA GLY A 250 -4.33 -44.41 -65.46
C GLY A 250 -5.23 -43.16 -65.52
N SER A 251 -5.58 -42.70 -66.73
CA SER A 251 -6.43 -41.51 -66.91
C SER A 251 -7.90 -41.74 -66.55
N LEU A 252 -8.28 -43.02 -66.40
CA LEU A 252 -9.61 -43.48 -65.99
C LEU A 252 -9.63 -44.02 -64.56
N ASP A 253 -8.52 -43.92 -63.83
CA ASP A 253 -8.41 -44.44 -62.46
C ASP A 253 -9.36 -43.68 -61.51
N GLU A 254 -9.86 -44.41 -60.51
CA GLU A 254 -10.71 -43.82 -59.48
C GLU A 254 -9.89 -42.84 -58.61
N VAL A 255 -10.40 -41.63 -58.43
CA VAL A 255 -9.72 -40.58 -57.67
C VAL A 255 -10.36 -40.43 -56.29
N ASN A 256 -9.56 -40.69 -55.26
CA ASN A 256 -9.96 -40.50 -53.87
C ASN A 256 -9.29 -39.26 -53.28
N LEU A 257 -10.09 -38.43 -52.60
CA LEU A 257 -9.60 -37.26 -51.89
C LEU A 257 -9.54 -37.56 -50.39
N GLU A 258 -8.32 -37.54 -49.84
CA GLU A 258 -8.06 -37.78 -48.42
C GLU A 258 -7.52 -36.52 -47.75
N LEU A 259 -8.05 -36.20 -46.56
CA LEU A 259 -7.56 -35.13 -45.70
C LEU A 259 -6.80 -35.74 -44.52
N THR A 260 -5.53 -35.35 -44.37
CA THR A 260 -4.74 -35.66 -43.17
C THR A 260 -4.59 -34.41 -42.32
N ILE A 261 -5.15 -34.43 -41.11
CA ILE A 261 -5.04 -33.33 -40.15
C ILE A 261 -3.65 -33.37 -39.49
N SER A 262 -3.01 -32.22 -39.34
CA SER A 262 -1.69 -32.13 -38.73
C SER A 262 -1.67 -32.61 -37.27
N SER A 263 -0.61 -33.31 -36.89
CA SER A 263 -0.42 -33.81 -35.52
C SER A 263 -0.32 -32.70 -34.49
N GLU A 264 0.17 -31.54 -34.89
CA GLU A 264 0.34 -30.34 -34.07
C GLU A 264 -1.01 -29.73 -33.67
N LEU A 265 -2.01 -29.75 -34.57
CA LEU A 265 -3.36 -29.32 -34.22
C LEU A 265 -4.02 -30.31 -33.24
N GLN A 266 -3.74 -31.61 -33.40
CA GLN A 266 -4.25 -32.63 -32.50
C GLN A 266 -3.61 -32.54 -31.10
N SER A 267 -2.33 -32.16 -31.01
CA SER A 267 -1.65 -31.99 -29.73
C SER A 267 -2.17 -30.79 -28.96
N ILE A 268 -2.53 -29.68 -29.62
CA ILE A 268 -3.15 -28.52 -28.97
C ILE A 268 -4.41 -28.91 -28.16
N LEU A 269 -5.25 -29.79 -28.71
CA LEU A 269 -6.48 -30.25 -28.04
C LEU A 269 -6.22 -31.12 -26.80
N LYS A 270 -5.04 -31.73 -26.68
CA LYS A 270 -4.69 -32.63 -25.58
C LYS A 270 -3.79 -31.97 -24.54
N ASP A 271 -2.85 -31.15 -25.00
CA ASP A 271 -1.70 -30.71 -24.21
C ASP A 271 -1.96 -29.35 -23.54
N VAL A 272 -2.79 -28.49 -24.15
CA VAL A 272 -3.07 -27.15 -23.62
C VAL A 272 -4.23 -27.23 -22.61
N LYS A 273 -3.92 -27.09 -21.31
CA LYS A 273 -4.90 -27.19 -20.22
C LYS A 273 -5.21 -25.87 -19.52
N SER A 274 -4.34 -24.87 -19.64
CA SER A 274 -4.52 -23.55 -19.02
C SER A 274 -3.90 -22.46 -19.88
N PHE A 275 -4.38 -21.22 -19.69
CA PHE A 275 -3.80 -20.02 -20.32
C PHE A 275 -2.56 -19.49 -19.57
N GLY A 276 -2.35 -19.96 -18.34
CA GLY A 276 -1.30 -19.49 -17.44
C GLY A 276 -1.82 -19.33 -16.02
N ASP A 277 -0.94 -18.86 -15.15
CA ASP A 277 -1.18 -18.70 -13.72
C ASP A 277 -1.09 -17.23 -13.31
N ILE A 278 -1.93 -16.82 -12.36
CA ILE A 278 -1.90 -15.47 -11.78
C ILE A 278 -1.16 -15.53 -10.44
N HIS A 279 -0.06 -14.81 -10.33
CA HIS A 279 0.72 -14.68 -9.09
C HIS A 279 0.61 -13.27 -8.52
N ILE A 280 0.35 -13.17 -7.21
CA ILE A 280 0.36 -11.90 -6.48
C ILE A 280 1.62 -11.86 -5.61
N ASN A 281 2.60 -11.06 -6.02
CA ASN A 281 3.82 -10.87 -5.25
C ASN A 281 3.68 -9.67 -4.33
N THR A 282 3.98 -9.86 -3.05
CA THR A 282 4.04 -8.79 -2.05
C THR A 282 5.49 -8.54 -1.67
N SER A 283 5.92 -7.28 -1.76
CA SER A 283 7.24 -6.86 -1.29
C SER A 283 7.07 -6.02 -0.03
N PRO A 284 7.95 -6.17 0.98
CA PRO A 284 7.94 -5.31 2.15
C PRO A 284 8.21 -3.87 1.71
N PHE A 285 7.43 -2.95 2.28
CA PHE A 285 7.57 -1.52 2.01
C PHE A 285 7.83 -0.79 3.32
N THR A 286 8.84 0.08 3.32
CA THR A 286 9.19 0.92 4.46
C THR A 286 8.69 2.33 4.20
N LEU A 287 7.71 2.78 5.00
CA LEU A 287 7.27 4.18 5.02
C LEU A 287 8.00 4.91 6.14
N GLN A 288 8.62 6.05 5.82
CA GLN A 288 9.24 6.92 6.82
C GLN A 288 8.17 7.83 7.41
N LEU A 289 7.70 7.51 8.61
CA LEU A 289 6.71 8.29 9.33
C LEU A 289 7.41 9.30 10.26
N LYS A 290 6.73 10.42 10.51
CA LYS A 290 7.17 11.39 11.51
C LYS A 290 7.17 10.75 12.90
N ALA A 291 8.24 10.95 13.65
CA ALA A 291 8.38 10.42 15.01
C ALA A 291 7.45 11.15 15.99
N VAL A 292 6.76 10.38 16.83
CA VAL A 292 5.91 10.87 17.92
C VAL A 292 6.65 10.69 19.23
N ARG A 293 6.60 11.70 20.11
CA ARG A 293 7.32 11.65 21.39
C ARG A 293 6.49 10.90 22.43
N LYS A 294 7.16 10.15 23.30
CA LYS A 294 6.51 9.34 24.35
C LYS A 294 6.41 10.10 25.68
N ASP A 295 5.43 9.73 26.49
CA ASP A 295 5.28 10.13 27.91
C ASP A 295 5.18 11.64 28.19
N GLN A 296 4.74 12.44 27.21
CA GLN A 296 4.69 13.90 27.28
C GLN A 296 3.87 14.49 28.47
N ALA A 297 2.90 13.73 29.00
CA ALA A 297 2.02 14.19 30.08
C ALA A 297 2.75 14.33 31.43
N GLN A 298 3.86 13.61 31.60
CA GLN A 298 4.64 13.61 32.85
C GLN A 298 5.47 14.90 33.04
N TYR A 299 5.65 15.70 31.98
CA TYR A 299 6.44 16.92 31.96
C TYR A 299 5.61 18.21 32.17
N LEU A 300 4.36 18.10 32.63
CA LEU A 300 3.50 19.26 32.95
C LEU A 300 3.87 19.95 34.27
N VAL A 301 4.83 19.39 35.03
CA VAL A 301 5.31 19.95 36.29
C VAL A 301 6.48 20.90 36.02
N HIS A 302 6.28 22.20 36.20
CA HIS A 302 7.40 23.15 36.25
C HIS A 302 8.34 22.78 37.41
N THR A 303 9.58 22.39 37.10
CA THR A 303 10.68 22.42 38.08
C THR A 303 11.78 23.31 37.53
N THR A 304 12.10 24.38 38.25
CA THR A 304 13.30 25.17 38.01
C THR A 304 14.52 24.26 38.20
N PRO A 305 15.35 24.01 37.17
CA PRO A 305 16.48 23.10 37.30
C PRO A 305 17.55 23.72 38.21
N THR A 306 18.07 22.95 39.15
CA THR A 306 19.24 23.35 39.95
C THR A 306 20.49 22.98 39.16
N ILE A 307 21.33 23.97 38.82
CA ILE A 307 22.54 23.74 38.02
C ILE A 307 23.69 23.40 38.97
N GLU A 308 24.14 22.14 38.97
CA GLU A 308 25.41 21.74 39.59
C GLU A 308 26.51 21.68 38.53
N GLN A 309 27.49 22.58 38.63
CA GLN A 309 28.68 22.54 37.78
C GLN A 309 29.64 21.46 38.28
N ILE A 310 29.59 20.26 37.70
CA ILE A 310 30.61 19.24 37.89
C ILE A 310 31.54 19.25 36.69
N LYS A 311 32.85 19.36 36.93
CA LYS A 311 33.89 19.37 35.89
C LYS A 311 34.31 17.92 35.61
N PRO A 312 33.86 17.28 34.51
CA PRO A 312 34.14 15.87 34.26
C PRO A 312 35.63 15.69 33.92
N SER A 313 36.19 14.53 34.25
CA SER A 313 37.55 14.15 33.83
C SER A 313 37.46 13.04 32.78
N LEU A 314 38.08 13.26 31.62
CA LEU A 314 38.12 12.28 30.54
C LEU A 314 38.96 11.08 30.98
N LEU A 315 38.33 9.92 31.11
CA LEU A 315 39.00 8.68 31.51
C LEU A 315 39.62 7.99 30.30
N ARG A 316 38.88 7.92 29.19
CA ARG A 316 39.31 7.13 28.03
C ARG A 316 38.60 7.56 26.74
N GLN A 317 39.34 7.52 25.64
CA GLN A 317 38.82 7.65 24.28
C GLN A 317 38.87 6.29 23.59
N LEU A 318 37.77 5.89 22.96
CA LEU A 318 37.64 4.61 22.27
C LEU A 318 37.19 4.84 20.83
N THR A 319 38.01 4.42 19.86
CA THR A 319 37.67 4.43 18.44
C THR A 319 36.91 3.16 18.08
N ILE A 320 35.71 3.30 17.52
CA ILE A 320 34.86 2.16 17.16
C ILE A 320 35.21 1.71 15.73
N PRO A 321 35.66 0.45 15.51
CA PRO A 321 35.94 -0.05 14.17
C PRO A 321 34.66 -0.18 13.34
N GLN A 322 34.69 0.20 12.05
CA GLN A 322 33.52 0.26 11.17
C GLN A 322 32.84 -1.10 10.87
N ASP A 323 33.42 -2.22 11.29
CA ASP A 323 33.08 -3.54 10.74
C ASP A 323 32.29 -4.47 11.68
N ARG A 324 31.36 -3.94 12.49
CA ARG A 324 30.35 -4.77 13.17
C ARG A 324 28.96 -4.15 13.25
N LYS A 325 27.99 -4.88 12.68
CA LYS A 325 26.56 -4.81 12.99
C LYS A 325 26.34 -5.09 14.48
N ASN A 326 25.48 -4.30 15.11
CA ASN A 326 24.88 -4.51 16.46
C ASN A 326 25.62 -3.94 17.68
N ILE A 327 25.99 -2.66 17.67
CA ILE A 327 26.07 -1.89 18.92
C ILE A 327 25.18 -0.65 18.73
N TYR A 328 24.01 -0.65 19.38
CA TYR A 328 23.12 0.51 19.44
C TYR A 328 23.16 1.05 20.86
N ILE A 329 23.66 2.28 21.04
CA ILE A 329 23.54 3.00 22.30
C ILE A 329 22.17 3.69 22.26
N GLN A 330 21.24 3.23 23.09
CA GLN A 330 19.89 3.77 23.17
C GLN A 330 19.91 5.06 24.02
N ALA A 331 19.84 6.21 23.37
CA ALA A 331 20.04 7.51 24.00
C ALA A 331 18.80 8.05 24.76
N CYS A 332 19.04 8.78 25.85
CA CYS A 332 18.08 9.70 26.45
C CYS A 332 18.08 11.06 25.71
N THR A 333 16.93 11.73 25.67
CA THR A 333 16.65 12.99 24.95
C THR A 333 17.71 14.08 25.16
N ILE A 334 18.30 14.55 24.05
CA ILE A 334 19.15 15.76 24.02
C ILE A 334 18.26 16.97 23.73
N LEU A 335 18.30 18.01 24.57
CA LEU A 335 17.77 19.33 24.24
C LEU A 335 18.92 20.22 23.75
N PRO A 336 18.86 20.80 22.54
CA PRO A 336 19.86 21.77 22.11
C PRO A 336 19.73 23.08 22.91
N ASP A 337 20.85 23.57 23.45
CA ASP A 337 20.94 24.95 23.96
C ASP A 337 20.91 25.93 22.76
N VAL A 338 20.09 26.96 22.87
CA VAL A 338 19.81 27.93 21.79
C VAL A 338 20.84 29.07 21.79
N SER A 339 21.89 29.03 22.61
CA SER A 339 22.99 30.00 22.55
C SER A 339 24.09 29.56 21.57
N LYS A 340 24.08 30.14 20.36
CA LYS A 340 25.05 29.92 19.27
C LYS A 340 26.51 30.35 19.58
N SER A 341 26.93 30.51 20.84
CA SER A 341 28.21 31.15 21.14
C SER A 341 29.20 30.37 22.00
N ASN A 342 28.89 29.16 22.47
CA ASN A 342 29.89 28.24 23.02
C ASN A 342 29.33 26.84 22.90
N ASN A 343 30.01 25.92 22.21
CA ASN A 343 29.61 24.52 22.07
C ASN A 343 29.57 23.82 23.45
N ARG A 344 28.49 24.04 24.20
CA ARG A 344 28.21 23.51 25.52
C ARG A 344 27.04 22.57 25.40
N VAL A 345 27.21 21.35 25.92
CA VAL A 345 26.14 20.36 25.92
C VAL A 345 25.59 20.25 27.33
N VAL A 346 24.32 20.59 27.50
CA VAL A 346 23.62 20.48 28.78
C VAL A 346 22.87 19.16 28.80
N VAL A 347 23.30 18.24 29.66
CA VAL A 347 22.63 16.96 29.87
C VAL A 347 21.67 17.12 31.03
N VAL A 348 20.38 16.98 30.74
CA VAL A 348 19.30 17.01 31.72
C VAL A 348 18.95 15.58 32.09
N SER A 349 18.85 15.31 33.37
CA SER A 349 18.37 14.01 33.85
C SER A 349 16.96 13.66 33.35
N PRO A 350 16.59 12.36 33.29
CA PRO A 350 15.22 11.92 32.96
C PRO A 350 14.14 12.52 33.88
N ASP A 351 14.50 12.83 35.13
CA ASP A 351 13.63 13.47 36.14
C ASP A 351 13.61 15.02 36.06
N GLY A 352 14.39 15.64 35.15
CA GLY A 352 14.45 17.09 34.95
C GLY A 352 15.18 17.88 36.05
N LYS A 353 15.73 17.21 37.08
CA LYS A 353 16.24 17.86 38.30
C LYS A 353 17.70 18.30 38.23
N THR A 354 18.52 17.61 37.45
CA THR A 354 19.97 17.82 37.36
C THR A 354 20.38 18.16 35.94
N CYS A 355 21.02 19.31 35.77
CA CYS A 355 21.64 19.75 34.53
C CYS A 355 23.17 19.66 34.67
N LYS A 356 23.83 18.85 33.85
CA LYS A 356 25.31 18.79 33.75
C LYS A 356 25.77 19.45 32.46
N THR A 357 26.66 20.44 32.57
CA THR A 357 27.25 21.13 31.42
C THR A 357 28.58 20.48 31.04
N ILE A 358 28.66 19.92 29.84
CA ILE A 358 29.87 19.34 29.26
C ILE A 358 30.46 20.36 28.28
N LEU A 359 31.75 20.67 28.42
CA LEU A 359 32.49 21.55 27.51
C LEU A 359 33.00 20.70 26.34
N SER A 360 32.50 20.90 25.11
CA SER A 360 32.79 19.98 24.00
C SER A 360 34.08 20.28 23.23
N GLU A 361 34.65 21.49 23.31
CA GLU A 361 35.82 21.85 22.49
C GLU A 361 37.18 21.41 23.05
N ALA A 362 37.34 21.32 24.37
CA ALA A 362 38.62 20.97 24.98
C ALA A 362 39.03 19.50 24.70
N ASP A 363 38.05 18.62 24.46
CA ASP A 363 38.24 17.19 24.21
C ASP A 363 38.08 16.81 22.73
N GLY A 364 37.97 17.80 21.82
CA GLY A 364 37.88 17.56 20.37
C GLY A 364 36.51 17.06 19.86
N ILE A 365 35.45 17.20 20.65
CA ILE A 365 34.09 16.74 20.31
C ILE A 365 33.39 17.76 19.40
N LYS A 366 33.23 17.41 18.11
CA LYS A 366 32.68 18.31 17.08
C LYS A 366 31.20 18.06 16.72
N SER A 367 30.70 16.83 16.86
CA SER A 367 29.31 16.48 16.50
C SER A 367 28.78 15.38 17.40
N LEU A 368 27.80 15.71 18.24
CA LEU A 368 27.35 14.84 19.33
C LEU A 368 26.09 14.08 18.92
N TYR A 369 26.12 12.75 19.04
CA TYR A 369 25.04 11.88 18.55
C TYR A 369 24.26 11.18 19.67
N ALA A 370 24.93 10.76 20.74
CA ALA A 370 24.31 10.07 21.86
C ALA A 370 25.06 10.32 23.16
N ILE A 371 24.34 10.36 24.28
CA ILE A 371 24.87 10.42 25.64
C ILE A 371 24.12 9.39 26.49
N ASP A 372 24.87 8.65 27.31
CA ASP A 372 24.32 7.80 28.36
C ASP A 372 25.03 8.08 29.69
N ILE A 373 24.29 7.98 30.79
CA ILE A 373 24.78 8.25 32.15
C ILE A 373 24.33 7.12 33.07
N ASP A 374 25.31 6.40 33.60
CA ASP A 374 25.09 5.47 34.70
C ASP A 374 25.32 6.20 36.04
N ARG A 375 24.22 6.39 36.78
CA ARG A 375 24.23 7.07 38.07
C ARG A 375 24.78 6.21 39.21
N GLU A 376 24.76 4.89 39.10
CA GLU A 376 25.27 4.00 40.15
C GLU A 376 26.81 3.93 40.11
N SER A 377 27.40 3.94 38.90
CA SER A 377 28.86 3.90 38.72
C SER A 377 29.54 5.27 38.59
N GLY A 378 28.78 6.35 38.41
CA GLY A 378 29.33 7.69 38.23
C GLY A 378 30.04 7.88 36.88
N ILE A 379 29.59 7.15 35.86
CA ILE A 379 30.21 7.12 34.53
C ILE A 379 29.27 7.72 33.50
N MET A 380 29.83 8.54 32.61
CA MET A 380 29.12 9.09 31.47
C MET A 380 29.84 8.75 30.18
N ILE A 381 29.07 8.33 29.18
CA ILE A 381 29.57 7.97 27.86
C ILE A 381 28.97 8.92 26.84
N VAL A 382 29.84 9.57 26.07
CA VAL A 382 29.49 10.53 25.04
C VAL A 382 29.97 10.00 23.69
N SER A 383 29.06 9.84 22.74
CA SER A 383 29.39 9.37 21.38
C SER A 383 29.41 10.53 20.39
N SER A 384 30.52 10.65 19.66
CA SER A 384 30.74 11.72 18.68
C SER A 384 31.48 11.22 17.44
N LYS A 385 31.26 11.90 16.30
CA LYS A 385 32.06 11.70 15.09
C LYS A 385 33.25 12.66 15.10
N ILE A 386 34.45 12.10 14.91
CA ILE A 386 35.68 12.87 14.75
C ILE A 386 36.14 12.73 13.31
N ARG A 387 36.47 13.87 12.70
CA ARG A 387 37.06 13.94 11.36
C ARG A 387 38.58 14.01 11.53
N VAL A 388 39.30 13.09 10.91
CA VAL A 388 40.76 13.08 10.93
C VAL A 388 41.25 13.81 9.68
N ASP A 389 41.96 14.92 9.86
CA ASP A 389 42.25 15.89 8.80
C ASP A 389 43.11 15.35 7.65
N ASN A 390 43.72 14.17 7.80
CA ASN A 390 44.62 13.61 6.79
C ASN A 390 43.95 12.79 5.68
N ASP A 391 42.68 12.33 5.84
CA ASP A 391 42.06 11.46 4.82
C ASP A 391 40.54 11.68 4.63
N ASN A 392 40.00 12.75 5.23
CA ASN A 392 38.58 13.12 5.14
C ASN A 392 37.57 12.05 5.64
N SER A 393 38.05 10.96 6.24
CA SER A 393 37.27 9.88 6.84
C SER A 393 36.72 10.29 8.21
N GLU A 394 35.45 9.96 8.46
CA GLU A 394 34.78 10.16 9.75
C GLU A 394 34.75 8.86 10.56
N TYR A 395 35.18 8.93 11.82
CA TYR A 395 35.14 7.79 12.75
C TYR A 395 34.20 8.07 13.91
N GLU A 396 33.40 7.07 14.28
CA GLU A 396 32.63 7.10 15.52
C GLU A 396 33.56 6.83 16.70
N THR A 397 33.53 7.76 17.67
CA THR A 397 34.37 7.72 18.86
C THR A 397 33.49 7.87 20.09
N ALA A 398 33.71 7.01 21.08
CA ALA A 398 33.10 7.12 22.39
C ALA A 398 34.10 7.70 23.39
N PHE A 399 33.67 8.72 24.13
CA PHE A 399 34.39 9.37 25.20
C PHE A 399 33.77 8.96 26.53
N VAL A 400 34.59 8.39 27.42
CA VAL A 400 34.14 7.93 28.73
C VAL A 400 34.66 8.91 29.79
N TYR A 401 33.74 9.46 30.56
CA TYR A 401 34.00 10.43 31.62
C TYR A 401 33.65 9.84 32.99
N LYS A 402 34.44 10.20 34.00
CA LYS A 402 34.04 10.05 35.40
C LYS A 402 33.36 11.33 35.85
N ILE A 403 32.19 11.23 36.48
CA ILE A 403 31.46 12.37 37.02
C ILE A 403 31.41 12.33 38.54
#